data_AF-A0A2A8D0Q9-F1
#
_entry.id   AF-A0A2A8D0Q9-F1
#
_cell.length_a   1.000
_cell.length_b   1.000
_cell.length_c   1.000
_cell.angle_alpha   90.00
_cell.angle_beta   90.00
_cell.angle_gamma   90.00
#
_symmetry.space_group_name_H-M   'P 1'
#
loop_
_entity.id
_entity.type
_entity.pdbx_description
1 polymer ?
#
loop_
_entity_poly.entity_id
_entity_poly.type
_entity_poly.pdbx_seq_one_letter_code
_entity_poly.pdbx_strand_id
1 'polypeptide(L)'
;MAGRTNIHRLYFTLRAVLLLASGCLYVFMSSAYASPSSALHSTSRDTTTTWTLFVDGAETEWPTPPPNIPVDSAGIAGTQVVESMRKDGFYTARLDSVIADTGTTPPEIAVYVRRGPEVVLGTVLVSGGDSLGRGRVQSMLDIPTGRPLTEDQLHARINRILTAHEEIGYPLAEVRIDSVWIDESKRPPELGIGVTVESGPQLWLKRIVLPPGTRTSPRFVARLGGLQLGDPLRNYDPVGLRESLQQTAVFDSVGTPRLRTDADGGATLFVPVRDMSPGTFDILLGYLPGSDGEGQLIGTGRLALRNVFGAGRQLRLSLDRRPEQVSLLDVRGIDPFVAGRPIRVELAFKGEQRDSTFSERAYRASVGLQPKPTWSLSLTGSREVLRPGQGGTTIVRGEQQIPRATSLFYGLSAQIQKLNDRQNPRRGVEADILVEQGRKRRSLRQVVDADTIAQSKTLRQERIITTARLYVPTFKRQVVALGVDAQLLRSDEYDGSDLFQLGGSQSLRGYDEDRYAGRITLRSLVEYRVQIDPSSYAFAFLDLGFVDTPDTAELNEAQRVLPGYGVGLQFGTPLGLANVSYALQPSESPAQGRVHLGLSFGL
;
A
#
# COMPACT_ATOMS: atom_id res chain seq x y z
N MET A 1 27.55 13.25 47.30
CA MET A 1 27.03 14.12 46.24
C MET A 1 27.89 13.96 44.99
N ALA A 2 27.53 13.03 44.10
CA ALA A 2 28.06 12.94 42.73
C ALA A 2 27.18 11.93 42.00
N GLY A 3 26.25 12.41 41.18
CA GLY A 3 25.26 11.54 40.54
C GLY A 3 24.26 12.36 39.75
N ARG A 4 24.69 12.84 38.58
CA ARG A 4 23.82 13.35 37.50
C ARG A 4 24.66 13.73 36.27
N THR A 5 25.17 12.74 35.54
CA THR A 5 25.80 12.98 34.22
C THR A 5 25.44 11.97 33.12
N ASN A 6 24.71 10.88 33.42
CA ASN A 6 24.38 9.87 32.40
C ASN A 6 23.03 10.04 31.68
N ILE A 7 22.25 11.09 31.99
CA ILE A 7 20.94 11.31 31.34
C ILE A 7 21.08 12.09 30.02
N HIS A 8 22.14 12.88 29.82
CA HIS A 8 22.29 13.70 28.61
C HIS A 8 22.82 12.96 27.37
N ARG A 9 23.55 11.84 27.53
CA ARG A 9 24.03 11.04 26.38
C ARG A 9 22.93 10.21 25.72
N LEU A 10 21.92 9.77 26.47
CA LEU A 10 20.78 9.01 25.95
C LEU A 10 19.81 9.87 25.13
N TYR A 11 19.71 11.18 25.45
CA TYR A 11 18.87 12.12 24.70
C TYR A 11 19.46 12.51 23.33
N PHE A 12 20.78 12.43 23.17
CA PHE A 12 21.45 12.79 21.92
C PHE A 12 21.34 11.68 20.85
N THR A 13 21.43 10.41 21.26
CA THR A 13 21.22 9.25 20.37
C THR A 13 19.76 9.08 19.98
N LEU A 14 18.81 9.32 20.89
CA LEU A 14 17.38 9.33 20.56
C LEU A 14 17.02 10.45 19.57
N ARG A 15 17.61 11.65 19.72
CA ARG A 15 17.43 12.77 18.78
C ARG A 15 18.02 12.48 17.40
N ALA A 16 19.17 11.79 17.30
CA ALA A 16 19.76 11.43 16.02
C ALA A 16 18.90 10.39 15.25
N VAL A 17 18.34 9.40 15.96
CA VAL A 17 17.43 8.40 15.38
C VAL A 17 16.09 9.03 14.98
N LEU A 18 15.55 9.95 15.79
CA LEU A 18 14.33 10.72 15.46
C LEU A 18 14.56 11.76 14.36
N LEU A 19 15.75 12.35 14.23
CA LEU A 19 16.12 13.28 13.15
C LEU A 19 16.34 12.56 11.81
N LEU A 20 16.85 11.33 11.81
CA LEU A 20 16.93 10.50 10.60
C LEU A 20 15.55 9.99 10.16
N ALA A 21 14.66 9.64 11.12
CA ALA A 21 13.28 9.23 10.84
C ALA A 21 12.39 10.40 10.37
N SER A 22 12.57 11.60 10.94
CA SER A 22 11.82 12.80 10.53
C SER A 22 12.37 13.44 9.25
N GLY A 23 13.69 13.39 9.01
CA GLY A 23 14.29 13.85 7.75
C GLY A 23 13.84 13.01 6.55
N CYS A 24 13.68 11.70 6.74
CA CYS A 24 13.03 10.84 5.75
C CYS A 24 11.56 11.23 5.54
N LEU A 25 10.78 11.46 6.61
CA LEU A 25 9.36 11.82 6.53
C LEU A 25 9.10 13.14 5.77
N TYR A 26 10.00 14.12 5.89
CA TYR A 26 9.87 15.42 5.21
C TYR A 26 10.16 15.32 3.69
N VAL A 27 11.09 14.45 3.29
CA VAL A 27 11.31 14.09 1.87
C VAL A 27 10.14 13.24 1.33
N PHE A 28 9.45 12.48 2.19
CA PHE A 28 8.30 11.64 1.82
C PHE A 28 6.99 12.42 1.54
N MET A 29 6.81 13.65 2.05
CA MET A 29 5.63 14.46 1.73
C MET A 29 5.78 15.37 0.50
N SER A 30 7.01 15.61 0.04
CA SER A 30 7.30 16.64 -0.97
C SER A 30 7.29 16.15 -2.42
N SER A 31 7.15 14.83 -2.66
CA SER A 31 7.23 14.23 -4.01
C SER A 31 5.87 13.86 -4.63
N ALA A 32 4.77 14.39 -4.09
CA ALA A 32 3.42 14.08 -4.52
C ALA A 32 2.81 15.14 -5.47
N TYR A 33 3.58 15.78 -6.35
CA TYR A 33 3.04 16.52 -7.50
C TYR A 33 4.08 16.56 -8.63
N ALA A 34 4.12 15.51 -9.44
CA ALA A 34 4.73 15.56 -10.78
C ALA A 34 4.15 14.42 -11.62
N SER A 35 3.08 14.73 -12.35
CA SER A 35 2.57 13.87 -13.42
C SER A 35 3.48 14.03 -14.64
N PRO A 36 4.00 12.96 -15.27
CA PRO A 36 4.68 13.07 -16.54
C PRO A 36 3.61 13.06 -17.65
N SER A 37 3.38 14.20 -18.31
CA SER A 37 2.69 14.22 -19.59
C SER A 37 3.63 13.70 -20.67
N SER A 38 3.24 12.59 -21.31
CA SER A 38 3.89 12.06 -22.49
C SER A 38 3.58 12.95 -23.69
N ALA A 39 4.54 13.77 -24.10
CA ALA A 39 4.48 14.52 -25.35
C ALA A 39 4.86 13.61 -26.52
N LEU A 40 3.85 13.21 -27.31
CA LEU A 40 4.05 12.74 -28.67
C LEU A 40 4.56 13.90 -29.52
N HIS A 41 5.71 13.71 -30.16
CA HIS A 41 6.23 14.63 -31.16
C HIS A 41 5.31 14.63 -32.39
N SER A 42 4.70 15.77 -32.68
CA SER A 42 4.34 16.16 -34.04
C SER A 42 4.99 17.51 -34.34
N THR A 43 5.81 17.50 -35.38
CA THR A 43 6.59 18.60 -35.94
C THR A 43 5.79 19.89 -36.14
N SER A 44 6.36 20.99 -35.66
CA SER A 44 5.91 22.36 -35.83
C SER A 44 6.03 22.85 -37.28
N ARG A 45 4.96 23.49 -37.76
CA ARG A 45 5.08 24.74 -38.52
C ARG A 45 4.38 25.80 -37.71
N ASP A 46 5.18 26.68 -37.10
CA ASP A 46 4.71 27.95 -36.54
C ASP A 46 4.20 28.82 -37.69
N THR A 47 2.89 28.89 -37.84
CA THR A 47 2.20 30.05 -38.39
C THR A 47 1.26 30.52 -37.31
N THR A 48 1.66 31.53 -36.53
CA THR A 48 0.86 32.15 -35.47
C THR A 48 -0.41 32.74 -36.07
N THR A 49 -1.46 31.93 -36.15
CA THR A 49 -2.78 32.30 -36.66
C THR A 49 -3.37 33.39 -35.77
N THR A 50 -3.94 34.44 -36.37
CA THR A 50 -4.59 35.52 -35.63
C THR A 50 -6.05 35.14 -35.38
N TRP A 51 -6.50 35.16 -34.12
CA TRP A 51 -7.84 34.76 -33.72
C TRP A 51 -8.65 35.93 -33.17
N THR A 52 -9.82 36.17 -33.73
CA THR A 52 -10.75 37.23 -33.30
C THR A 52 -12.08 36.61 -32.91
N LEU A 53 -12.60 36.94 -31.72
CA LEU A 53 -13.88 36.47 -31.23
C LEU A 53 -14.90 37.61 -31.26
N PHE A 54 -16.02 37.38 -31.92
CA PHE A 54 -17.17 38.28 -31.93
C PHE A 54 -18.31 37.64 -31.15
N VAL A 55 -18.80 38.32 -30.12
CA VAL A 55 -19.96 37.91 -29.31
C VAL A 55 -21.07 38.92 -29.50
N ASP A 56 -22.22 38.48 -30.01
CA ASP A 56 -23.36 39.34 -30.34
C ASP A 56 -22.97 40.53 -31.25
N GLY A 57 -21.96 40.34 -32.12
CA GLY A 57 -21.49 41.33 -33.08
C GLY A 57 -20.39 42.27 -32.57
N ALA A 58 -19.98 42.17 -31.29
CA ALA A 58 -18.88 42.96 -30.74
C ALA A 58 -17.61 42.11 -30.55
N GLU A 59 -16.45 42.67 -30.91
CA GLU A 59 -15.16 42.05 -30.63
C GLU A 59 -14.97 41.92 -29.10
N THR A 60 -14.67 40.71 -28.65
CA THR A 60 -14.59 40.36 -27.23
C THR A 60 -13.34 39.55 -26.96
N GLU A 61 -12.74 39.70 -25.78
CA GLU A 61 -11.65 38.85 -25.34
C GLU A 61 -12.07 37.39 -25.22
N TRP A 62 -11.15 36.48 -25.52
CA TRP A 62 -11.39 35.06 -25.40
C TRP A 62 -11.48 34.62 -23.93
N PRO A 63 -12.50 33.86 -23.52
CA PRO A 63 -12.65 33.40 -22.13
C PRO A 63 -11.58 32.36 -21.74
N THR A 64 -10.96 31.71 -22.72
CA THR A 64 -9.78 30.85 -22.57
C THR A 64 -8.80 31.15 -23.70
N PRO A 65 -7.47 30.98 -23.52
CA PRO A 65 -6.52 31.25 -24.59
C PRO A 65 -6.91 30.51 -25.87
N PRO A 66 -6.89 31.17 -27.05
CA PRO A 66 -7.29 30.54 -28.29
C PRO A 66 -6.42 29.29 -28.50
N PRO A 67 -7.04 28.13 -28.74
CA PRO A 67 -6.31 26.88 -28.72
C PRO A 67 -5.39 26.83 -29.96
N ASN A 68 -4.16 26.33 -29.78
CA ASN A 68 -3.19 26.14 -30.87
C ASN A 68 -3.61 24.94 -31.75
N ILE A 69 -4.70 25.13 -32.49
CA ILE A 69 -5.40 24.13 -33.28
C ILE A 69 -5.27 24.51 -34.76
N PRO A 70 -5.11 23.53 -35.68
CA PRO A 70 -5.10 23.80 -37.12
C PRO A 70 -6.36 24.55 -37.59
N VAL A 71 -6.20 25.41 -38.60
CA VAL A 71 -7.30 26.23 -39.20
C VAL A 71 -8.52 25.37 -39.56
N ASP A 72 -8.29 24.16 -40.07
CA ASP A 72 -9.33 23.19 -40.47
C ASP A 72 -10.19 22.67 -39.31
N SER A 73 -9.76 22.94 -38.07
CA SER A 73 -10.44 22.55 -36.82
C SER A 73 -10.94 23.76 -36.03
N ALA A 74 -11.03 24.94 -36.65
CA ALA A 74 -11.48 26.19 -36.00
C ALA A 74 -12.90 26.13 -35.41
N GLY A 75 -13.77 25.25 -35.93
CA GLY A 75 -15.08 24.98 -35.35
C GLY A 75 -15.03 24.44 -33.91
N ILE A 76 -13.93 23.76 -33.53
CA ILE A 76 -13.72 23.25 -32.16
C ILE A 76 -13.53 24.42 -31.18
N ALA A 77 -12.76 25.43 -31.57
CA ALA A 77 -12.54 26.62 -30.74
C ALA A 77 -13.85 27.40 -30.49
N GLY A 78 -14.67 27.56 -31.53
CA GLY A 78 -16.01 28.16 -31.39
C GLY A 78 -16.94 27.37 -30.48
N THR A 79 -16.85 26.04 -30.52
CA THR A 79 -17.65 25.16 -29.63
C THR A 79 -17.21 25.29 -28.17
N GLN A 80 -15.91 25.38 -27.90
CA GLN A 80 -15.38 25.59 -26.54
C GLN A 80 -15.82 26.93 -25.93
N VAL A 81 -15.87 27.99 -26.73
CA VAL A 81 -16.37 29.31 -26.30
C VAL A 81 -17.87 29.23 -25.94
N VAL A 82 -18.67 28.56 -26.77
CA VAL A 82 -20.10 28.33 -26.48
C VAL A 82 -20.29 27.51 -25.20
N GLU A 83 -19.50 26.47 -24.99
CA GLU A 83 -19.54 25.67 -23.76
C GLU A 83 -19.18 26.50 -22.52
N SER A 84 -18.19 27.38 -22.62
CA SER A 84 -17.85 28.31 -21.52
C SER A 84 -19.03 29.25 -21.21
N MET A 85 -19.66 29.84 -22.23
CA MET A 85 -20.82 30.72 -22.03
C MET A 85 -22.02 29.99 -21.42
N ARG A 86 -22.24 28.72 -21.78
CA ARG A 86 -23.30 27.90 -21.16
C ARG A 86 -23.03 27.65 -19.67
N LYS A 87 -21.77 27.49 -19.27
CA LYS A 87 -21.38 27.38 -17.85
C LYS A 87 -21.66 28.68 -17.08
N ASP A 88 -21.58 29.82 -17.76
CA ASP A 88 -21.84 31.14 -17.18
C ASP A 88 -23.33 31.56 -17.17
N GLY A 89 -24.25 30.67 -17.59
CA GLY A 89 -25.69 30.90 -17.52
C GLY A 89 -26.39 31.25 -18.84
N PHE A 90 -25.66 31.22 -19.95
CA PHE A 90 -26.19 31.51 -21.29
C PHE A 90 -26.55 30.22 -22.05
N TYR A 91 -27.57 29.46 -21.61
CA TYR A 91 -27.86 28.13 -22.18
C TYR A 91 -28.27 28.14 -23.66
N THR A 92 -28.78 29.26 -24.16
CA THR A 92 -29.14 29.44 -25.57
C THR A 92 -27.97 29.89 -26.44
N ALA A 93 -26.77 30.00 -25.86
CA ALA A 93 -25.56 30.34 -26.60
C ALA A 93 -25.33 29.34 -27.74
N ARG A 94 -25.03 29.88 -28.92
CA ARG A 94 -24.78 29.11 -30.14
C ARG A 94 -23.68 29.73 -30.97
N LEU A 95 -22.93 28.86 -31.63
CA LEU A 95 -21.99 29.24 -32.67
C LEU A 95 -22.78 29.67 -33.90
N ASP A 96 -22.55 30.89 -34.38
CA ASP A 96 -23.24 31.42 -35.56
C ASP A 96 -22.45 31.08 -36.83
N SER A 97 -21.17 31.45 -36.86
CA SER A 97 -20.27 31.11 -37.96
C SER A 97 -18.80 31.16 -37.52
N VAL A 98 -17.94 30.51 -38.30
CA VAL A 98 -16.49 30.61 -38.21
C VAL A 98 -15.98 30.94 -39.61
N ILE A 99 -15.26 32.05 -39.74
CA ILE A 99 -14.69 32.51 -41.00
C ILE A 99 -13.18 32.40 -40.88
N ALA A 100 -12.55 31.64 -41.77
CA ALA A 100 -11.10 31.53 -41.86
C ALA A 100 -10.63 32.17 -43.17
N ASP A 101 -9.82 33.23 -43.07
CA ASP A 101 -9.13 33.81 -44.21
C ASP A 101 -7.71 33.24 -44.27
N THR A 102 -7.50 32.34 -45.24
CA THR A 102 -6.21 31.71 -45.50
C THR A 102 -5.35 32.48 -46.50
N GLY A 103 -5.83 33.63 -47.01
CA GLY A 103 -5.10 34.50 -47.93
C GLY A 103 -4.12 35.44 -47.25
N THR A 104 -4.23 35.61 -45.94
CA THR A 104 -3.35 36.43 -45.10
C THR A 104 -2.19 35.59 -44.53
N THR A 105 -1.04 36.24 -44.23
CA THR A 105 0.10 35.58 -43.58
C THR A 105 0.53 36.40 -42.36
N PRO A 106 0.24 35.94 -41.13
CA PRO A 106 -0.42 34.66 -40.80
C PRO A 106 -1.92 34.64 -41.13
N PRO A 107 -2.55 33.44 -41.26
CA PRO A 107 -3.98 33.31 -41.51
C PRO A 107 -4.81 33.90 -40.37
N GLU A 108 -5.97 34.46 -40.70
CA GLU A 108 -6.88 35.11 -39.74
C GLU A 108 -8.17 34.29 -39.57
N ILE A 109 -8.62 34.10 -38.33
CA ILE A 109 -9.84 33.36 -38.01
C ILE A 109 -10.76 34.23 -37.17
N ALA A 110 -11.96 34.50 -37.67
CA ALA A 110 -13.03 35.18 -36.96
C ALA A 110 -14.11 34.17 -36.52
N VAL A 111 -14.38 34.12 -35.22
CA VAL A 111 -15.42 33.26 -34.62
C VAL A 111 -16.59 34.13 -34.18
N TYR A 112 -17.79 33.84 -34.67
CA TYR A 112 -19.01 34.57 -34.32
C TYR A 112 -19.91 33.71 -33.45
N VAL A 113 -20.19 34.18 -32.23
CA VAL A 113 -21.05 33.51 -31.25
C VAL A 113 -22.22 34.41 -30.90
N ARG A 114 -23.41 33.83 -30.81
CA ARG A 114 -24.58 34.51 -30.22
C ARG A 114 -24.76 34.01 -28.80
N ARG A 115 -24.73 34.92 -27.83
CA ARG A 115 -24.78 34.61 -26.40
C ARG A 115 -26.19 34.23 -25.96
N GLY A 116 -27.20 34.94 -26.47
CA GLY A 116 -28.58 34.80 -26.01
C GLY A 116 -28.80 35.41 -24.61
N PRO A 117 -30.04 35.41 -24.09
CA PRO A 117 -30.34 35.98 -22.77
C PRO A 117 -29.67 35.17 -21.65
N GLU A 118 -29.19 35.88 -20.62
CA GLU A 118 -28.87 35.27 -19.33
C GLU A 118 -30.18 34.79 -18.70
N VAL A 119 -30.26 33.50 -18.38
CA VAL A 119 -31.45 32.95 -17.72
C VAL A 119 -31.10 32.45 -16.33
N VAL A 120 -31.96 32.78 -15.37
CA VAL A 120 -31.81 32.33 -13.99
C VAL A 120 -32.76 31.17 -13.73
N LEU A 121 -32.42 30.27 -12.83
CA LEU A 121 -33.36 29.20 -12.48
C LEU A 121 -34.60 29.78 -11.80
N GLY A 122 -35.77 29.44 -12.34
CA GLY A 122 -37.07 29.87 -11.83
C GLY A 122 -37.79 28.81 -11.02
N THR A 123 -38.19 27.69 -11.66
CA THR A 123 -38.98 26.66 -10.98
C THR A 123 -38.59 25.26 -11.45
N VAL A 124 -38.41 24.35 -10.49
CA VAL A 124 -38.23 22.92 -10.77
C VAL A 124 -39.52 22.21 -10.38
N LEU A 125 -40.19 21.60 -11.36
CA LEU A 125 -41.41 20.81 -11.13
C LEU A 125 -41.04 19.33 -11.04
N VAL A 126 -41.32 18.72 -9.90
CA VAL A 126 -41.13 17.27 -9.70
C VAL A 126 -42.45 16.53 -9.93
N SER A 127 -42.40 15.50 -10.77
CA SER A 127 -43.48 14.54 -11.04
C SER A 127 -43.02 13.09 -10.81
N GLY A 128 -43.96 12.15 -10.67
CA GLY A 128 -43.68 10.71 -10.56
C GLY A 128 -44.09 10.03 -9.24
N GLY A 129 -44.04 8.70 -9.24
CA GLY A 129 -44.31 7.83 -8.10
C GLY A 129 -43.02 7.60 -7.30
N ASP A 130 -42.70 8.55 -6.44
CA ASP A 130 -41.45 8.57 -5.68
C ASP A 130 -41.62 7.97 -4.27
N SER A 131 -40.82 6.94 -3.97
CA SER A 131 -40.74 6.28 -2.66
C SER A 131 -40.14 7.14 -1.54
N LEU A 132 -39.38 8.20 -1.85
CA LEU A 132 -38.87 9.17 -0.88
C LEU A 132 -39.89 10.26 -0.51
N GLY A 133 -40.96 10.38 -1.29
CA GLY A 133 -41.99 11.41 -1.16
C GLY A 133 -41.60 12.72 -1.85
N ARG A 134 -42.53 13.25 -2.65
CA ARG A 134 -42.37 14.44 -3.50
C ARG A 134 -41.73 15.64 -2.78
N GLY A 135 -42.14 15.95 -1.54
CA GLY A 135 -41.59 17.08 -0.79
C GLY A 135 -40.10 16.92 -0.44
N ARG A 136 -39.65 15.68 -0.20
CA ARG A 136 -38.24 15.40 0.06
C ARG A 136 -37.42 15.53 -1.21
N VAL A 137 -37.87 14.96 -2.33
CA VAL A 137 -37.19 15.12 -3.63
C VAL A 137 -37.17 16.58 -4.08
N GLN A 138 -38.26 17.33 -3.88
CA GLN A 138 -38.32 18.77 -4.17
C GLN A 138 -37.25 19.54 -3.37
N SER A 139 -37.09 19.27 -2.08
CA SER A 139 -36.06 19.93 -1.26
C SER A 139 -34.62 19.51 -1.65
N MET A 140 -34.42 18.30 -2.18
CA MET A 140 -33.12 17.86 -2.69
C MET A 140 -32.77 18.54 -4.03
N LEU A 141 -33.80 18.85 -4.83
CA LEU A 141 -33.70 19.64 -6.06
C LEU A 141 -33.76 21.15 -5.83
N ASP A 142 -33.88 21.61 -4.58
CA ASP A 142 -34.04 23.03 -4.25
C ASP A 142 -32.75 23.81 -4.52
N ILE A 143 -32.66 24.34 -5.73
CA ILE A 143 -31.57 25.17 -6.21
C ILE A 143 -31.98 26.62 -5.95
N PRO A 144 -31.11 27.44 -5.31
CA PRO A 144 -31.42 28.84 -5.06
C PRO A 144 -31.87 29.53 -6.35
N THR A 145 -33.14 29.95 -6.38
CA THR A 145 -33.74 30.66 -7.51
C THR A 145 -33.05 32.01 -7.70
N GLY A 146 -32.96 32.49 -8.94
CA GLY A 146 -32.31 33.77 -9.26
C GLY A 146 -30.79 33.70 -9.47
N ARG A 147 -30.22 32.50 -9.61
CA ARG A 147 -28.83 32.28 -10.08
C ARG A 147 -28.81 31.41 -11.34
N PRO A 148 -27.73 31.49 -12.15
CA PRO A 148 -27.49 30.53 -13.22
C PRO A 148 -27.41 29.08 -12.70
N LEU A 149 -28.07 28.15 -13.39
CA LEU A 149 -28.00 26.71 -13.14
C LEU A 149 -26.77 26.06 -13.79
N THR A 150 -25.73 25.70 -13.05
CA THR A 150 -24.63 24.96 -13.69
C THR A 150 -24.98 23.48 -13.86
N GLU A 151 -24.46 22.86 -14.93
CA GLU A 151 -24.60 21.42 -15.19
C GLU A 151 -24.10 20.58 -14.00
N ASP A 152 -23.00 20.99 -13.38
CA ASP A 152 -22.43 20.33 -12.20
C ASP A 152 -23.37 20.37 -10.99
N GLN A 153 -24.06 21.50 -10.76
CA GLN A 153 -25.03 21.63 -9.67
C GLN A 153 -26.24 20.72 -9.88
N LEU A 154 -26.73 20.63 -11.12
CA LEU A 154 -27.84 19.74 -11.46
C LEU A 154 -27.44 18.28 -11.30
N HIS A 155 -26.29 17.88 -11.85
CA HIS A 155 -25.76 16.51 -11.70
C HIS A 155 -25.56 16.11 -10.25
N ALA A 156 -24.96 16.99 -9.43
CA ALA A 156 -24.75 16.72 -8.00
C ALA A 156 -26.07 16.45 -7.26
N ARG A 157 -27.14 17.16 -7.61
CA ARG A 157 -28.46 17.00 -6.99
C ARG A 157 -29.19 15.76 -7.48
N ILE A 158 -29.14 15.48 -8.78
CA ILE A 158 -29.66 14.23 -9.34
C ILE A 158 -28.98 13.03 -8.66
N ASN A 159 -27.64 13.03 -8.57
CA ASN A 159 -26.90 11.98 -7.88
C ASN A 159 -27.32 11.84 -6.42
N ARG A 160 -27.56 12.95 -5.72
CA ARG A 160 -28.05 12.91 -4.33
C ARG A 160 -29.41 12.21 -4.20
N ILE A 161 -30.32 12.40 -5.16
CA ILE A 161 -31.63 11.72 -5.20
C ILE A 161 -31.46 10.24 -5.47
N LEU A 162 -30.63 9.88 -6.44
CA LEU A 162 -30.32 8.48 -6.79
C LEU A 162 -29.70 7.75 -5.59
N THR A 163 -28.72 8.36 -4.91
CA THR A 163 -28.11 7.79 -3.70
C THR A 163 -29.14 7.62 -2.57
N ALA A 164 -30.02 8.60 -2.36
CA ALA A 164 -31.04 8.47 -1.32
C ALA A 164 -32.05 7.35 -1.61
N HIS A 165 -32.39 7.10 -2.88
CA HIS A 165 -33.19 5.95 -3.29
C HIS A 165 -32.46 4.62 -3.06
N GLU A 166 -31.18 4.57 -3.41
CA GLU A 166 -30.35 3.40 -3.19
C GLU A 166 -30.24 3.05 -1.70
N GLU A 167 -30.10 4.03 -0.80
CA GLU A 167 -30.04 3.84 0.65
C GLU A 167 -31.29 3.15 1.23
N ILE A 168 -32.46 3.39 0.64
CA ILE A 168 -33.72 2.75 1.02
C ILE A 168 -34.02 1.45 0.23
N GLY A 169 -33.10 1.03 -0.66
CA GLY A 169 -33.15 -0.25 -1.37
C GLY A 169 -33.69 -0.18 -2.80
N TYR A 170 -33.67 0.99 -3.43
CA TYR A 170 -34.09 1.23 -4.81
C TYR A 170 -32.89 1.60 -5.70
N PRO A 171 -31.99 0.64 -6.01
CA PRO A 171 -30.74 0.92 -6.74
C PRO A 171 -30.94 1.11 -8.25
N LEU A 172 -32.16 0.91 -8.76
CA LEU A 172 -32.53 1.14 -10.17
C LEU A 172 -33.42 2.37 -10.33
N ALA A 173 -33.38 3.31 -9.38
CA ALA A 173 -34.10 4.56 -9.50
C ALA A 173 -33.61 5.36 -10.71
N GLU A 174 -34.53 5.99 -11.42
CA GLU A 174 -34.26 6.80 -12.61
C GLU A 174 -34.75 8.23 -12.37
N VAL A 175 -33.94 9.20 -12.78
CA VAL A 175 -34.29 10.62 -12.77
C VAL A 175 -34.22 11.12 -14.20
N ARG A 176 -35.36 11.54 -14.75
CA ARG A 176 -35.49 12.01 -16.13
C ARG A 176 -35.83 13.48 -16.15
N ILE A 177 -35.23 14.21 -17.08
CA ILE A 177 -35.62 15.59 -17.41
C ILE A 177 -36.58 15.50 -18.59
N ASP A 178 -37.87 15.66 -18.32
CA ASP A 178 -38.91 15.46 -19.34
C ASP A 178 -39.21 16.73 -20.13
N SER A 179 -38.96 17.91 -19.53
CA SER A 179 -39.21 19.19 -20.17
C SER A 179 -38.31 20.28 -19.62
N VAL A 180 -37.89 21.19 -20.50
CA VAL A 180 -37.18 22.42 -20.16
C VAL A 180 -37.89 23.56 -20.89
N TRP A 181 -38.26 24.61 -20.18
CA TRP A 181 -38.92 25.79 -20.76
C TRP A 181 -38.32 27.07 -20.21
N ILE A 182 -38.45 28.16 -20.95
CA ILE A 182 -38.01 29.49 -20.53
C ILE A 182 -39.24 30.38 -20.41
N ASP A 183 -39.42 30.99 -19.25
CA ASP A 183 -40.42 32.02 -19.02
C ASP A 183 -39.83 33.40 -19.34
N GLU A 184 -40.04 33.83 -20.58
CA GLU A 184 -39.61 35.14 -21.09
C GLU A 184 -40.42 36.31 -20.52
N SER A 185 -41.52 36.05 -19.79
CA SER A 185 -42.33 37.12 -19.19
C SER A 185 -41.63 37.79 -17.99
N LYS A 186 -40.59 37.15 -17.45
CA LYS A 186 -39.81 37.63 -16.30
C LYS A 186 -38.50 38.30 -16.75
N ARG A 187 -37.97 39.19 -15.90
CA ARG A 187 -36.71 39.91 -16.14
C ARG A 187 -35.77 39.77 -14.94
N PRO A 188 -34.67 39.01 -15.05
CA PRO A 188 -34.24 38.21 -16.21
C PRO A 188 -35.19 37.02 -16.50
N PRO A 189 -35.19 36.46 -17.73
CA PRO A 189 -35.99 35.28 -18.06
C PRO A 189 -35.66 34.11 -17.14
N GLU A 190 -36.68 33.33 -16.79
CA GLU A 190 -36.53 32.22 -15.85
C GLU A 190 -36.54 30.85 -16.55
N LEU A 191 -35.58 29.99 -16.21
CA LEU A 191 -35.53 28.60 -16.66
C LEU A 191 -36.41 27.72 -15.77
N GLY A 192 -37.35 27.00 -16.38
CA GLY A 192 -38.17 25.98 -15.76
C GLY A 192 -37.74 24.58 -16.19
N ILE A 193 -37.70 23.63 -15.24
CA ILE A 193 -37.30 22.24 -15.49
C ILE A 193 -38.33 21.29 -14.91
N GLY A 194 -38.82 20.37 -15.74
CA GLY A 194 -39.69 19.27 -15.34
C GLY A 194 -38.86 18.02 -15.15
N VAL A 195 -38.84 17.50 -13.92
CA VAL A 195 -38.08 16.31 -13.53
C VAL A 195 -39.05 15.23 -13.10
N THR A 196 -38.97 14.06 -13.73
CA THR A 196 -39.68 12.87 -13.27
C THR A 196 -38.73 11.93 -12.56
N VAL A 197 -39.15 11.46 -11.39
CA VAL A 197 -38.40 10.48 -10.59
C VAL A 197 -39.20 9.19 -10.51
N GLU A 198 -38.59 8.10 -10.94
CA GLU A 198 -39.14 6.75 -10.86
C GLU A 198 -38.26 5.92 -9.93
N SER A 199 -38.79 5.47 -8.80
CA SER A 199 -37.98 4.69 -7.84
C SER A 199 -37.61 3.29 -8.35
N GLY A 200 -38.36 2.73 -9.31
CA GLY A 200 -38.20 1.33 -9.73
C GLY A 200 -38.57 0.32 -8.63
N PRO A 201 -38.25 -0.97 -8.81
CA PRO A 201 -38.52 -1.99 -7.79
C PRO A 201 -37.53 -1.90 -6.63
N GLN A 202 -38.01 -2.15 -5.41
CA GLN A 202 -37.13 -2.38 -4.27
C GLN A 202 -36.43 -3.74 -4.46
N LEU A 203 -35.10 -3.75 -4.41
CA LEU A 203 -34.31 -4.94 -4.65
C LEU A 203 -33.61 -5.43 -3.38
N TRP A 204 -33.45 -6.75 -3.27
CA TRP A 204 -32.61 -7.39 -2.25
C TRP A 204 -31.67 -8.40 -2.90
N LEU A 205 -30.47 -8.54 -2.35
CA LEU A 205 -29.44 -9.39 -2.96
C LEU A 205 -29.73 -10.87 -2.65
N LYS A 206 -30.42 -11.55 -3.57
CA LYS A 206 -30.82 -12.95 -3.42
C LYS A 206 -29.63 -13.91 -3.48
N ARG A 207 -28.76 -13.74 -4.47
CA ARG A 207 -27.54 -14.55 -4.63
C ARG A 207 -26.52 -13.89 -5.54
N ILE A 208 -25.27 -14.31 -5.37
CA ILE A 208 -24.18 -14.03 -6.31
C ILE A 208 -23.84 -15.33 -7.04
N VAL A 209 -23.81 -15.29 -8.36
CA VAL A 209 -23.46 -16.41 -9.23
C VAL A 209 -22.06 -16.18 -9.81
N LEU A 210 -21.18 -17.15 -9.58
CA LEU A 210 -19.82 -17.20 -10.10
C LEU A 210 -19.72 -18.30 -11.16
N PRO A 211 -18.73 -18.24 -12.07
CA PRO A 211 -18.50 -19.32 -13.03
C PRO A 211 -18.32 -20.69 -12.34
N PRO A 212 -18.74 -21.79 -13.00
CA PRO A 212 -18.47 -23.13 -12.49
C PRO A 212 -16.97 -23.37 -12.26
N GLY A 213 -16.61 -24.06 -11.17
CA GLY A 213 -15.22 -24.33 -10.82
C GLY A 213 -14.49 -23.18 -10.10
N THR A 214 -15.13 -22.02 -9.92
CA THR A 214 -14.60 -20.97 -9.04
C THR A 214 -14.55 -21.45 -7.60
N ARG A 215 -13.37 -21.35 -6.99
CA ARG A 215 -13.10 -21.73 -5.59
C ARG A 215 -13.50 -20.62 -4.63
N THR A 216 -13.45 -19.38 -5.11
CA THR A 216 -13.89 -18.21 -4.36
C THR A 216 -15.37 -18.30 -3.99
N SER A 217 -15.69 -17.95 -2.74
CA SER A 217 -17.06 -18.00 -2.25
C SER A 217 -17.87 -16.76 -2.69
N PRO A 218 -19.16 -16.91 -3.02
CA PRO A 218 -20.07 -15.79 -3.28
C PRO A 218 -20.11 -14.77 -2.12
N ARG A 219 -20.02 -15.24 -0.87
CA ARG A 219 -19.98 -14.38 0.32
C ARG A 219 -18.74 -13.50 0.36
N PHE A 220 -17.59 -13.97 -0.11
CA PHE A 220 -16.38 -13.14 -0.16
C PHE A 220 -16.52 -12.04 -1.21
N VAL A 221 -17.07 -12.35 -2.38
CA VAL A 221 -17.38 -11.35 -3.41
C VAL A 221 -18.38 -10.31 -2.90
N ALA A 222 -19.43 -10.73 -2.18
CA ALA A 222 -20.37 -9.82 -1.55
C ALA A 222 -19.66 -8.86 -0.58
N ARG A 223 -18.82 -9.38 0.33
CA ARG A 223 -18.07 -8.55 1.30
C ARG A 223 -17.15 -7.53 0.63
N LEU A 224 -16.51 -7.89 -0.49
CA LEU A 224 -15.66 -6.96 -1.24
C LEU A 224 -16.45 -5.81 -1.88
N GLY A 225 -17.70 -6.06 -2.26
CA GLY A 225 -18.60 -5.02 -2.77
C GLY A 225 -19.36 -4.26 -1.69
N GLY A 226 -19.10 -4.50 -0.40
CA GLY A 226 -19.91 -3.95 0.69
C GLY A 226 -21.35 -4.47 0.72
N LEU A 227 -21.62 -5.61 0.08
CA LEU A 227 -22.94 -6.21 -0.05
C LEU A 227 -23.13 -7.37 0.94
N GLN A 228 -24.40 -7.63 1.28
CA GLN A 228 -24.80 -8.77 2.11
C GLN A 228 -25.91 -9.57 1.43
N LEU A 229 -25.74 -10.89 1.39
CA LEU A 229 -26.75 -11.81 0.84
C LEU A 229 -27.98 -11.81 1.74
N GLY A 230 -29.16 -11.61 1.16
CA GLY A 230 -30.45 -11.55 1.85
C GLY A 230 -30.89 -10.13 2.24
N ASP A 231 -29.99 -9.15 2.21
CA ASP A 231 -30.29 -7.77 2.60
C ASP A 231 -30.78 -6.94 1.39
N PRO A 232 -31.49 -5.82 1.60
CA PRO A 232 -31.76 -4.85 0.55
C PRO A 232 -30.48 -4.45 -0.18
N LEU A 233 -30.56 -4.36 -1.51
CA LEU A 233 -29.41 -4.03 -2.34
C LEU A 233 -29.13 -2.53 -2.23
N ARG A 234 -28.21 -2.20 -1.32
CA ARG A 234 -27.73 -0.84 -1.03
C ARG A 234 -26.27 -0.72 -1.41
N ASN A 235 -25.85 0.45 -1.89
CA ASN A 235 -24.47 0.76 -2.26
C ASN A 235 -23.89 -0.20 -3.32
N TYR A 236 -24.71 -0.61 -4.29
CA TYR A 236 -24.27 -1.44 -5.39
C TYR A 236 -23.51 -0.62 -6.43
N ASP A 237 -22.18 -0.69 -6.35
CA ASP A 237 -21.28 -0.15 -7.36
C ASP A 237 -20.59 -1.28 -8.15
N PRO A 238 -21.01 -1.56 -9.40
CA PRO A 238 -20.38 -2.59 -10.22
C PRO A 238 -18.94 -2.27 -10.61
N VAL A 239 -18.58 -0.98 -10.73
CA VAL A 239 -17.23 -0.54 -11.09
C VAL A 239 -16.31 -0.72 -9.88
N GLY A 240 -16.70 -0.18 -8.72
CA GLY A 240 -15.97 -0.34 -7.46
C GLY A 240 -15.84 -1.79 -7.02
N LEU A 241 -16.86 -2.63 -7.21
CA LEU A 241 -16.77 -4.07 -6.95
C LEU A 241 -15.70 -4.73 -7.85
N ARG A 242 -15.69 -4.42 -9.15
CA ARG A 242 -14.72 -4.96 -10.09
C ARG A 242 -13.29 -4.57 -9.71
N GLU A 243 -13.07 -3.30 -9.39
CA GLU A 243 -11.77 -2.79 -8.95
C GLU A 243 -11.32 -3.46 -7.65
N SER A 244 -12.22 -3.59 -6.67
CA SER A 244 -11.95 -4.25 -5.39
C SER A 244 -11.54 -5.71 -5.59
N LEU A 245 -12.24 -6.44 -6.48
CA LEU A 245 -11.89 -7.82 -6.85
C LEU A 245 -10.49 -7.90 -7.48
N GLN A 246 -10.16 -7.00 -8.42
CA GLN A 246 -8.85 -6.96 -9.07
C GLN A 246 -7.70 -6.69 -8.09
N GLN A 247 -7.93 -5.85 -7.07
CA GLN A 247 -6.92 -5.51 -6.07
C GLN A 247 -6.61 -6.65 -5.08
N THR A 248 -7.46 -7.67 -4.96
CA THR A 248 -7.29 -8.76 -3.98
C THR A 248 -6.13 -9.71 -4.26
N ALA A 249 -5.64 -9.74 -5.50
CA ALA A 249 -4.73 -10.78 -5.98
C ALA A 249 -5.27 -12.20 -5.67
N VAL A 250 -6.56 -12.42 -5.90
CA VAL A 250 -7.23 -13.73 -5.90
C VAL A 250 -7.62 -14.18 -7.31
N PHE A 251 -7.80 -13.23 -8.25
CA PHE A 251 -8.29 -13.48 -9.60
C PHE A 251 -7.27 -13.07 -10.67
N ASP A 252 -7.12 -13.90 -11.70
CA ASP A 252 -6.33 -13.59 -12.91
C ASP A 252 -7.05 -12.55 -13.76
N SER A 253 -8.39 -12.63 -13.79
CA SER A 253 -9.23 -11.75 -14.59
C SER A 253 -10.59 -11.56 -13.92
N VAL A 254 -11.11 -10.33 -14.03
CA VAL A 254 -12.42 -9.92 -13.50
C VAL A 254 -13.17 -9.20 -14.61
N GLY A 255 -14.28 -9.77 -15.05
CA GLY A 255 -15.21 -9.19 -16.00
C GLY A 255 -16.15 -8.16 -15.36
N THR A 256 -17.03 -7.57 -16.17
CA THR A 256 -18.04 -6.62 -15.68
C THR A 256 -19.15 -7.34 -14.93
N PRO A 257 -19.43 -7.00 -13.66
CA PRO A 257 -20.56 -7.55 -12.92
C PRO A 257 -21.89 -7.20 -13.62
N ARG A 258 -22.85 -8.13 -13.62
CA ARG A 258 -24.18 -7.95 -14.23
C ARG A 258 -25.27 -8.28 -13.24
N LEU A 259 -26.19 -7.35 -13.03
CA LEU A 259 -27.35 -7.54 -12.17
C LEU A 259 -28.54 -8.04 -13.01
N ARG A 260 -29.23 -9.07 -12.52
CA ARG A 260 -30.49 -9.55 -13.10
C ARG A 260 -31.56 -9.53 -12.00
N THR A 261 -32.66 -8.87 -12.27
CA THR A 261 -33.83 -8.84 -11.39
C THR A 261 -34.74 -10.01 -11.68
N ASP A 262 -35.22 -10.65 -10.62
CA ASP A 262 -36.30 -11.63 -10.67
C ASP A 262 -37.64 -10.90 -10.40
N ALA A 263 -38.77 -11.51 -10.79
CA ALA A 263 -40.10 -10.90 -10.65
C ALA A 263 -40.55 -10.67 -9.19
N ASP A 264 -39.91 -11.35 -8.23
CA ASP A 264 -40.14 -11.25 -6.79
C ASP A 264 -39.35 -10.10 -6.10
N GLY A 265 -38.67 -9.25 -6.89
CA GLY A 265 -37.76 -8.21 -6.37
C GLY A 265 -36.39 -8.75 -5.92
N GLY A 266 -36.16 -10.06 -6.05
CA GLY A 266 -34.86 -10.66 -5.77
C GLY A 266 -33.86 -10.35 -6.88
N ALA A 267 -32.68 -9.85 -6.53
CA ALA A 267 -31.62 -9.57 -7.49
C ALA A 267 -30.54 -10.66 -7.47
N THR A 268 -30.21 -11.20 -8.64
CA THR A 268 -29.07 -12.11 -8.84
C THR A 268 -27.92 -11.36 -9.50
N LEU A 269 -26.76 -11.32 -8.84
CA LEU A 269 -25.55 -10.69 -9.35
C LEU A 269 -24.62 -11.74 -9.98
N PHE A 270 -24.35 -11.61 -11.27
CA PHE A 270 -23.40 -12.44 -12.00
C PHE A 270 -22.04 -11.75 -12.05
N VAL A 271 -21.00 -12.41 -11.56
CA VAL A 271 -19.65 -11.85 -11.52
C VAL A 271 -18.69 -12.77 -12.28
N PRO A 272 -18.36 -12.46 -13.55
CA PRO A 272 -17.43 -13.27 -14.33
C PRO A 272 -16.01 -13.13 -13.77
N VAL A 273 -15.44 -14.22 -13.24
CA VAL A 273 -14.09 -14.23 -12.66
C VAL A 273 -13.34 -15.50 -13.03
N ARG A 274 -12.01 -15.41 -13.05
CA ARG A 274 -11.10 -16.57 -13.11
C ARG A 274 -10.15 -16.50 -11.93
N ASP A 275 -10.19 -17.49 -11.05
CA ASP A 275 -9.28 -17.57 -9.89
C ASP A 275 -7.84 -17.76 -10.36
N MET A 276 -6.89 -17.13 -9.66
CA MET A 276 -5.46 -17.43 -9.82
C MET A 276 -5.12 -18.80 -9.22
N SER A 277 -3.86 -19.22 -9.39
CA SER A 277 -3.31 -20.40 -8.71
C SER A 277 -3.56 -20.37 -7.19
N PRO A 278 -3.88 -21.51 -6.54
CA PRO A 278 -4.07 -21.63 -5.09
C PRO A 278 -2.92 -21.09 -4.24
N GLY A 279 -1.72 -21.04 -4.78
CA GLY A 279 -0.53 -20.77 -4.01
C GLY A 279 0.72 -21.29 -4.67
N THR A 280 1.82 -21.20 -3.92
CA THR A 280 3.13 -21.71 -4.31
C THR A 280 3.65 -22.66 -3.23
N PHE A 281 4.43 -23.65 -3.64
CA PHE A 281 5.08 -24.60 -2.76
C PHE A 281 6.45 -24.93 -3.32
N ASP A 282 7.49 -24.75 -2.51
CA ASP A 282 8.87 -24.87 -2.92
C ASP A 282 9.70 -25.51 -1.82
N ILE A 283 10.55 -26.48 -2.17
CA ILE A 283 11.49 -27.13 -1.25
C ILE A 283 12.88 -27.13 -1.89
N LEU A 284 13.87 -26.77 -1.08
CA LEU A 284 15.29 -26.87 -1.38
C LEU A 284 15.98 -27.65 -0.26
N LEU A 285 16.77 -28.65 -0.63
CA LEU A 285 17.58 -29.45 0.30
C LEU A 285 19.03 -29.42 -0.14
N GLY A 286 19.94 -29.32 0.82
CA GLY A 286 21.39 -29.37 0.62
C GLY A 286 22.05 -30.18 1.72
N TYR A 287 23.19 -30.78 1.41
CA TYR A 287 23.99 -31.52 2.38
C TYR A 287 25.35 -30.84 2.50
N LEU A 288 25.72 -30.43 3.71
CA LEU A 288 27.01 -29.87 4.02
C LEU A 288 27.86 -30.94 4.71
N PRO A 289 28.91 -31.48 4.07
CA PRO A 289 29.80 -32.45 4.72
C PRO A 289 30.52 -31.80 5.91
N GLY A 290 30.53 -32.46 7.07
CA GLY A 290 31.32 -32.03 8.22
C GLY A 290 32.78 -32.48 8.12
N SER A 291 33.68 -31.80 8.83
CA SER A 291 35.09 -32.18 8.96
C SER A 291 35.28 -33.55 9.62
N ASP A 292 34.32 -33.94 10.46
CA ASP A 292 34.41 -35.11 11.35
C ASP A 292 33.64 -36.32 10.80
N GLY A 293 33.18 -36.24 9.53
CA GLY A 293 32.39 -37.29 8.87
C GLY A 293 30.87 -37.20 9.09
N GLU A 294 30.41 -36.45 10.10
CA GLU A 294 28.99 -36.11 10.27
C GLU A 294 28.62 -34.88 9.42
N GLY A 295 27.86 -35.09 8.34
CA GLY A 295 27.34 -33.97 7.55
C GLY A 295 26.00 -33.44 8.05
N GLN A 296 25.72 -32.20 7.72
CA GLN A 296 24.51 -31.49 8.09
C GLN A 296 23.56 -31.36 6.89
N LEU A 297 22.30 -31.78 7.08
CA LEU A 297 21.23 -31.40 6.16
C LEU A 297 20.84 -29.93 6.40
N ILE A 298 20.90 -29.12 5.35
CA ILE A 298 20.41 -27.76 5.28
C ILE A 298 19.29 -27.67 4.24
N GLY A 299 18.47 -26.64 4.31
CA GLY A 299 17.41 -26.48 3.32
C GLY A 299 16.33 -25.50 3.74
N THR A 300 15.45 -25.23 2.79
CA THR A 300 14.30 -24.33 2.96
C THR A 300 13.06 -24.98 2.37
N GLY A 301 11.94 -24.92 3.06
CA GLY A 301 10.62 -25.27 2.53
C GLY A 301 9.65 -24.10 2.71
N ARG A 302 8.95 -23.71 1.65
CA ARG A 302 7.94 -22.65 1.69
C ARG A 302 6.62 -23.13 1.11
N LEU A 303 5.54 -22.73 1.75
CA LEU A 303 4.17 -22.93 1.28
C LEU A 303 3.43 -21.60 1.45
N ALA A 304 2.91 -21.04 0.36
CA ALA A 304 2.10 -19.83 0.40
C ALA A 304 0.76 -20.10 -0.28
N LEU A 305 -0.26 -20.40 0.52
CA LEU A 305 -1.63 -20.59 0.05
C LEU A 305 -2.40 -19.27 0.11
N ARG A 306 -3.17 -19.01 -0.94
CA ARG A 306 -4.05 -17.86 -1.12
C ARG A 306 -5.48 -18.34 -1.23
N ASN A 307 -6.41 -17.48 -0.81
CA ASN A 307 -7.84 -17.74 -0.89
C ASN A 307 -8.26 -19.09 -0.27
N VAL A 308 -7.66 -19.45 0.86
CA VAL A 308 -7.97 -20.70 1.56
C VAL A 308 -9.45 -20.72 1.94
N PHE A 309 -10.15 -21.80 1.61
CA PHE A 309 -11.61 -21.95 1.76
C PHE A 309 -12.45 -20.88 1.02
N GLY A 310 -11.89 -20.23 -0.02
CA GLY A 310 -12.64 -19.29 -0.86
C GLY A 310 -13.01 -17.96 -0.17
N ALA A 311 -12.36 -17.63 0.95
CA ALA A 311 -12.70 -16.48 1.79
C ALA A 311 -11.65 -15.35 1.76
N GLY A 312 -10.70 -15.39 0.81
CA GLY A 312 -9.57 -14.46 0.74
C GLY A 312 -8.47 -14.72 1.78
N ARG A 313 -8.60 -15.77 2.60
CA ARG A 313 -7.64 -16.13 3.65
C ARG A 313 -6.30 -16.54 3.06
N GLN A 314 -5.23 -16.19 3.76
CA GLN A 314 -3.87 -16.57 3.37
C GLN A 314 -3.25 -17.46 4.45
N LEU A 315 -2.51 -18.48 4.04
CA LEU A 315 -1.69 -19.30 4.91
C LEU A 315 -0.27 -19.31 4.35
N ARG A 316 0.71 -18.93 5.17
CA ARG A 316 2.13 -18.98 4.81
C ARG A 316 2.86 -19.85 5.81
N LEU A 317 3.71 -20.73 5.32
CA LEU A 317 4.62 -21.54 6.11
C LEU A 317 6.01 -21.44 5.50
N SER A 318 7.02 -21.15 6.31
CA SER A 318 8.43 -21.23 5.95
C SER A 318 9.15 -22.09 6.98
N LEU A 319 9.95 -23.04 6.51
CA LEU A 319 10.87 -23.83 7.32
C LEU A 319 12.26 -23.60 6.75
N ASP A 320 13.18 -23.06 7.54
CA ASP A 320 14.55 -22.78 7.13
C ASP A 320 15.52 -23.48 8.09
N ARG A 321 16.33 -24.40 7.56
CA ARG A 321 17.40 -25.10 8.27
C ARG A 321 18.74 -24.62 7.73
N ARG A 322 19.42 -23.81 8.53
CA ARG A 322 20.69 -23.16 8.17
C ARG A 322 21.89 -24.01 8.61
N PRO A 323 23.12 -23.68 8.15
CA PRO A 323 24.35 -24.20 8.77
C PRO A 323 24.36 -23.95 10.29
N GLU A 324 25.21 -24.68 11.02
CA GLU A 324 25.35 -24.55 12.49
C GLU A 324 24.08 -24.96 13.27
N GLN A 325 23.32 -25.91 12.72
CA GLN A 325 22.15 -26.52 13.35
C GLN A 325 21.03 -25.54 13.76
N VAL A 326 20.91 -24.39 13.10
CA VAL A 326 19.79 -23.46 13.30
C VAL A 326 18.57 -23.90 12.49
N SER A 327 17.42 -24.09 13.14
CA SER A 327 16.13 -24.39 12.50
C SER A 327 15.08 -23.34 12.84
N LEU A 328 14.48 -22.75 11.82
CA LEU A 328 13.49 -21.69 11.91
C LEU A 328 12.17 -22.16 11.28
N LEU A 329 11.06 -22.03 12.00
CA LEU A 329 9.72 -22.30 11.51
C LEU A 329 8.88 -21.02 11.65
N ASP A 330 8.37 -20.48 10.54
CA ASP A 330 7.46 -19.35 10.50
C ASP A 330 6.12 -19.81 9.91
N VAL A 331 5.02 -19.61 10.64
CA VAL A 331 3.66 -19.93 10.21
C VAL A 331 2.79 -18.71 10.39
N ARG A 332 2.09 -18.26 9.34
CA ARG A 332 1.18 -17.10 9.38
C ARG A 332 -0.15 -17.42 8.73
N GLY A 333 -1.23 -17.18 9.46
CA GLY A 333 -2.59 -17.22 8.95
C GLY A 333 -3.21 -15.83 8.97
N ILE A 334 -3.75 -15.39 7.84
CA ILE A 334 -4.35 -14.05 7.69
C ILE A 334 -5.80 -14.22 7.24
N ASP A 335 -6.74 -13.68 8.01
CA ASP A 335 -8.13 -13.49 7.59
C ASP A 335 -8.36 -12.00 7.26
N PRO A 336 -8.65 -11.62 6.01
CA PRO A 336 -8.90 -10.24 5.63
C PRO A 336 -10.25 -9.69 6.13
N PHE A 337 -11.19 -10.56 6.52
CA PHE A 337 -12.53 -10.16 6.95
C PHE A 337 -13.04 -11.01 8.12
N VAL A 338 -12.96 -10.48 9.33
CA VAL A 338 -13.55 -11.11 10.52
C VAL A 338 -14.98 -10.63 10.76
N ALA A 339 -15.89 -11.58 11.00
CA ALA A 339 -17.32 -11.32 11.23
C ALA A 339 -17.98 -10.42 10.16
N GLY A 340 -17.54 -10.54 8.90
CA GLY A 340 -18.07 -9.77 7.77
C GLY A 340 -17.53 -8.34 7.62
N ARG A 341 -16.72 -7.86 8.57
CA ARG A 341 -16.15 -6.50 8.57
C ARG A 341 -14.77 -6.50 7.91
N PRO A 342 -14.34 -5.38 7.29
CA PRO A 342 -13.00 -5.22 6.70
C PRO A 342 -11.92 -5.02 7.77
N ILE A 343 -11.88 -5.94 8.74
CA ILE A 343 -10.91 -6.01 9.82
C ILE A 343 -10.03 -7.23 9.55
N ARG A 344 -8.73 -6.97 9.37
CA ARG A 344 -7.72 -7.98 9.13
C ARG A 344 -7.28 -8.57 10.47
N VAL A 345 -7.28 -9.89 10.58
CA VAL A 345 -6.68 -10.60 11.72
C VAL A 345 -5.56 -11.49 11.22
N GLU A 346 -4.39 -11.38 11.85
CA GLU A 346 -3.23 -12.22 11.60
C GLU A 346 -2.87 -13.00 12.86
N LEU A 347 -2.66 -14.31 12.69
CA LEU A 347 -2.07 -15.18 13.69
C LEU A 347 -0.73 -15.67 13.16
N ALA A 348 0.34 -15.45 13.91
CA ALA A 348 1.69 -15.82 13.52
C ALA A 348 2.35 -16.65 14.63
N PHE A 349 3.11 -17.67 14.22
CA PHE A 349 4.00 -18.46 15.06
C PHE A 349 5.40 -18.42 14.46
N LYS A 350 6.40 -18.11 15.28
CA LYS A 350 7.81 -18.23 14.93
C LYS A 350 8.49 -19.15 15.94
N GLY A 351 9.11 -20.22 15.49
CA GLY A 351 9.94 -21.12 16.29
C GLY A 351 11.38 -21.04 15.82
N GLU A 352 12.30 -20.90 16.76
CA GLU A 352 13.74 -21.00 16.52
C GLU A 352 14.32 -22.06 17.44
N GLN A 353 15.07 -22.99 16.87
CA GLN A 353 15.96 -23.89 17.59
C GLN A 353 17.37 -23.54 17.14
N ARG A 354 18.19 -23.06 18.07
CA ARG A 354 19.62 -22.85 17.86
C ARG A 354 20.32 -23.99 18.57
N ASP A 355 20.91 -24.88 17.77
CA ASP A 355 21.79 -25.97 18.19
C ASP A 355 21.36 -26.64 19.52
N SER A 356 22.29 -26.76 20.48
CA SER A 356 22.02 -27.13 21.87
C SER A 356 21.91 -25.93 22.82
N THR A 357 22.02 -24.70 22.32
CA THR A 357 22.08 -23.49 23.14
C THR A 357 20.70 -23.09 23.65
N PHE A 358 19.71 -22.89 22.76
CA PHE A 358 18.36 -22.48 23.15
C PHE A 358 17.28 -22.78 22.12
N SER A 359 16.03 -22.75 22.60
CA SER A 359 14.84 -22.73 21.75
C SER A 359 13.97 -21.53 22.11
N GLU A 360 13.50 -20.81 21.10
CA GLU A 360 12.57 -19.70 21.24
C GLU A 360 11.28 -19.97 20.48
N ARG A 361 10.14 -19.60 21.06
CA ARG A 361 8.83 -19.67 20.42
C ARG A 361 8.07 -18.36 20.63
N ALA A 362 7.72 -17.70 19.55
CA ALA A 362 6.92 -16.48 19.54
C ALA A 362 5.54 -16.75 18.94
N TYR A 363 4.49 -16.41 19.67
CA TYR A 363 3.11 -16.44 19.21
C TYR A 363 2.62 -15.00 19.12
N ARG A 364 2.19 -14.53 17.96
CA ARG A 364 1.70 -13.17 17.75
C ARG A 364 0.29 -13.20 17.18
N ALA A 365 -0.58 -12.39 17.75
CA ALA A 365 -1.88 -12.04 17.19
C ALA A 365 -1.87 -10.57 16.79
N SER A 366 -2.47 -10.23 15.66
CA SER A 366 -2.56 -8.85 15.19
C SER A 366 -3.93 -8.56 14.62
N VAL A 367 -4.45 -7.37 14.90
CA VAL A 367 -5.74 -6.88 14.41
C VAL A 367 -5.49 -5.55 13.73
N GLY A 368 -5.83 -5.45 12.45
CA GLY A 368 -5.47 -4.29 11.65
C GLY A 368 -6.52 -3.84 10.66
N LEU A 369 -6.32 -2.61 10.18
CA LEU A 369 -7.12 -1.94 9.18
C LEU A 369 -6.22 -1.51 8.03
N GLN A 370 -6.82 -1.40 6.85
CA GLN A 370 -6.14 -0.95 5.64
C GLN A 370 -6.91 0.25 5.05
N PRO A 371 -6.71 1.46 5.62
CA PRO A 371 -7.49 2.66 5.23
C PRO A 371 -7.23 3.09 3.78
N LYS A 372 -6.07 2.73 3.22
CA LYS A 372 -5.73 2.89 1.81
C LYS A 372 -5.02 1.62 1.33
N PRO A 373 -5.06 1.27 0.03
CA PRO A 373 -4.34 0.10 -0.48
C PRO A 373 -2.84 0.09 -0.14
N THR A 374 -2.23 1.27 0.04
CA THR A 374 -0.80 1.43 0.34
C THR A 374 -0.47 1.53 1.83
N TRP A 375 -1.45 1.56 2.74
CA TRP A 375 -1.23 1.76 4.18
C TRP A 375 -1.91 0.65 4.98
N SER A 376 -1.20 0.03 5.91
CA SER A 376 -1.79 -0.86 6.91
C SER A 376 -1.38 -0.44 8.32
N LEU A 377 -2.32 -0.55 9.25
CA LEU A 377 -2.11 -0.23 10.66
C LEU A 377 -2.67 -1.38 11.48
N SER A 378 -1.88 -1.95 12.39
CA SER A 378 -2.34 -3.07 13.23
C SER A 378 -1.93 -2.92 14.68
N LEU A 379 -2.85 -3.25 15.58
CA LEU A 379 -2.57 -3.58 16.97
C LEU A 379 -1.96 -4.98 17.02
N THR A 380 -0.93 -5.17 17.84
CA THR A 380 -0.23 -6.45 17.98
C THR A 380 -0.17 -6.87 19.45
N GLY A 381 -0.27 -8.17 19.70
CA GLY A 381 0.00 -8.78 20.99
C GLY A 381 0.81 -10.05 20.78
N SER A 382 1.90 -10.24 21.52
CA SER A 382 2.77 -11.39 21.37
C SER A 382 3.18 -12.01 22.69
N ARG A 383 3.42 -13.33 22.66
CA ARG A 383 3.99 -14.11 23.75
C ARG A 383 5.23 -14.83 23.25
N GLU A 384 6.37 -14.57 23.86
CA GLU A 384 7.65 -15.19 23.55
C GLU A 384 8.07 -16.13 24.69
N VAL A 385 8.53 -17.32 24.36
CA VAL A 385 8.94 -18.35 25.32
C VAL A 385 10.34 -18.81 24.98
N LEU A 386 11.31 -18.39 25.80
CA LEU A 386 12.70 -18.81 25.71
C LEU A 386 12.96 -19.98 26.66
N ARG A 387 13.61 -21.02 26.15
CA ARG A 387 14.08 -22.17 26.94
C ARG A 387 15.54 -22.45 26.62
N PRO A 388 16.40 -22.63 27.64
CA PRO A 388 17.77 -23.07 27.42
C PRO A 388 17.78 -24.53 26.96
N GLY A 389 18.66 -24.84 26.01
CA GLY A 389 19.08 -26.21 25.72
C GLY A 389 20.20 -26.65 26.66
N GLN A 390 20.84 -27.77 26.36
CA GLN A 390 21.92 -28.31 27.21
C GLN A 390 23.08 -27.31 27.36
N GLY A 391 23.58 -26.76 26.26
CA GLY A 391 24.66 -25.75 26.26
C GLY A 391 24.25 -24.48 27.01
N GLY A 392 23.03 -24.00 26.81
CA GLY A 392 22.53 -22.79 27.48
C GLY A 392 22.30 -22.92 28.99
N THR A 393 22.27 -24.14 29.55
CA THR A 393 22.22 -24.36 31.00
C THR A 393 23.58 -24.30 31.68
N THR A 394 24.67 -24.25 30.91
CA THR A 394 26.04 -24.18 31.44
C THR A 394 26.25 -22.89 32.22
N ILE A 395 26.95 -23.00 33.35
CA ILE A 395 27.29 -21.86 34.20
C ILE A 395 28.68 -21.36 33.78
N VAL A 396 28.75 -20.10 33.36
CA VAL A 396 30.00 -19.43 33.01
C VAL A 396 30.08 -18.14 33.83
N ARG A 397 31.24 -17.89 34.45
CA ARG A 397 31.45 -16.75 35.36
C ARG A 397 30.39 -16.65 36.47
N GLY A 398 29.93 -17.80 36.98
CA GLY A 398 28.98 -17.89 38.07
C GLY A 398 27.50 -17.74 37.66
N GLU A 399 27.18 -17.59 36.38
CA GLU A 399 25.79 -17.46 35.92
C GLU A 399 25.48 -18.41 34.75
N GLN A 400 24.25 -18.93 34.72
CA GLN A 400 23.72 -19.68 33.59
C GLN A 400 23.61 -18.79 32.34
N GLN A 401 24.13 -19.27 31.20
CA GLN A 401 24.20 -18.46 29.97
C GLN A 401 22.84 -18.03 29.39
N ILE A 402 21.87 -18.95 29.33
CA ILE A 402 20.54 -18.68 28.75
C ILE A 402 19.47 -18.84 29.83
N PRO A 403 18.66 -17.79 30.13
CA PRO A 403 17.59 -17.91 31.10
C PRO A 403 16.38 -18.68 30.54
N ARG A 404 15.56 -19.25 31.43
CA ARG A 404 14.17 -19.56 31.09
C ARG A 404 13.37 -18.28 31.15
N ALA A 405 12.74 -17.89 30.05
CA ALA A 405 11.94 -16.67 30.04
C ALA A 405 10.57 -16.85 29.40
N THR A 406 9.65 -15.97 29.80
CA THR A 406 8.40 -15.73 29.09
C THR A 406 8.16 -14.23 29.04
N SER A 407 8.02 -13.72 27.84
CA SER A 407 7.77 -12.30 27.58
C SER A 407 6.37 -12.14 27.00
N LEU A 408 5.69 -11.08 27.42
CA LEU A 408 4.41 -10.66 26.85
C LEU A 408 4.56 -9.23 26.36
N PHE A 409 4.28 -9.00 25.07
CA PHE A 409 4.32 -7.68 24.45
C PHE A 409 2.96 -7.31 23.88
N TYR A 410 2.70 -6.02 23.85
CA TYR A 410 1.67 -5.40 23.05
C TYR A 410 2.29 -4.24 22.28
N GLY A 411 1.77 -3.93 21.10
CA GLY A 411 2.40 -2.95 20.24
C GLY A 411 1.54 -2.46 19.10
N LEU A 412 2.08 -1.50 18.37
CA LEU A 412 1.51 -0.93 17.16
C LEU A 412 2.45 -1.22 15.99
N SER A 413 1.88 -1.64 14.88
CA SER A 413 2.58 -1.80 13.61
C SER A 413 1.96 -0.91 12.56
N ALA A 414 2.78 -0.20 11.80
CA ALA A 414 2.37 0.59 10.66
C ALA A 414 3.24 0.20 9.46
N GLN A 415 2.59 -0.05 8.32
CA GLN A 415 3.26 -0.40 7.09
C GLN A 415 2.76 0.49 5.94
N ILE A 416 3.70 0.92 5.11
CA ILE A 416 3.46 1.69 3.90
C ILE A 416 4.09 0.90 2.74
N GLN A 417 3.32 0.59 1.71
CA GLN A 417 3.83 -0.04 0.50
C GLN A 417 3.23 0.65 -0.72
N LYS A 418 4.04 1.51 -1.36
CA LYS A 418 3.69 2.20 -2.60
C LYS A 418 4.82 1.97 -3.60
N LEU A 419 4.80 0.81 -4.24
CA LEU A 419 5.80 0.35 -5.20
C LEU A 419 5.16 0.20 -6.58
N ASN A 420 5.92 0.50 -7.63
CA ASN A 420 5.48 0.23 -9.01
C ASN A 420 5.47 -1.26 -9.35
N ASP A 421 6.34 -2.03 -8.73
CA ASP A 421 6.48 -3.48 -8.84
C ASP A 421 6.92 -4.02 -7.47
N ARG A 422 6.40 -5.16 -7.03
CA ARG A 422 6.71 -5.73 -5.71
C ARG A 422 7.96 -6.61 -5.69
N GLN A 423 8.31 -7.22 -6.82
CA GLN A 423 9.43 -8.17 -6.93
C GLN A 423 10.71 -7.45 -7.35
N ASN A 424 10.59 -6.50 -8.27
CA ASN A 424 11.70 -5.68 -8.74
C ASN A 424 11.32 -4.19 -8.75
N PRO A 425 11.25 -3.56 -7.57
CA PRO A 425 10.84 -2.16 -7.47
C PRO A 425 11.83 -1.23 -8.17
N ARG A 426 11.29 -0.32 -9.00
CA ARG A 426 12.07 0.72 -9.70
C ARG A 426 11.78 2.12 -9.19
N ARG A 427 10.57 2.32 -8.67
CA ARG A 427 10.10 3.58 -8.12
C ARG A 427 9.14 3.29 -6.99
N GLY A 428 9.35 3.94 -5.85
CA GLY A 428 8.39 3.89 -4.75
C GLY A 428 9.05 3.82 -3.40
N VAL A 429 8.20 3.65 -2.38
CA VAL A 429 8.59 3.55 -0.99
C VAL A 429 7.95 2.32 -0.36
N GLU A 430 8.71 1.67 0.51
CA GLU A 430 8.25 0.65 1.43
C GLU A 430 8.78 0.97 2.82
N ALA A 431 7.94 0.88 3.84
CA ALA A 431 8.34 1.08 5.21
C ALA A 431 7.48 0.24 6.15
N ASP A 432 8.11 -0.36 7.15
CA ASP A 432 7.50 -1.15 8.21
C ASP A 432 8.06 -0.66 9.54
N ILE A 433 7.16 -0.30 10.47
CA ILE A 433 7.53 0.16 11.81
C ILE A 433 6.70 -0.64 12.81
N LEU A 434 7.37 -1.23 13.79
CA LEU A 434 6.78 -1.94 14.92
C LEU A 434 7.31 -1.34 16.21
N VAL A 435 6.40 -0.89 17.07
CA VAL A 435 6.70 -0.39 18.41
C VAL A 435 5.98 -1.29 19.41
N GLU A 436 6.76 -1.96 20.27
CA GLU A 436 6.24 -2.90 21.26
C GLU A 436 6.68 -2.50 22.67
N GLN A 437 5.80 -2.77 23.64
CA GLN A 437 6.10 -2.67 25.06
C GLN A 437 5.64 -3.94 25.74
N GLY A 438 6.43 -4.42 26.70
CA GLY A 438 6.15 -5.69 27.36
C GLY A 438 6.86 -5.90 28.67
N ARG A 439 6.59 -7.08 29.24
CA ARG A 439 7.23 -7.57 30.46
C ARG A 439 7.82 -8.95 30.19
N LYS A 440 9.06 -9.14 30.59
CA LYS A 440 9.78 -10.42 30.54
C LYS A 440 9.93 -10.96 31.95
N ARG A 441 9.35 -12.12 32.22
CA ARG A 441 9.63 -12.89 33.45
C ARG A 441 10.71 -13.91 33.13
N ARG A 442 11.89 -13.76 33.72
CA ARG A 442 13.04 -14.64 33.52
C ARG A 442 13.44 -15.36 34.81
N SER A 443 14.02 -16.55 34.66
CA SER A 443 14.67 -17.28 35.74
C SER A 443 15.95 -17.96 35.23
N LEU A 444 17.04 -17.79 35.98
CA LEU A 444 18.34 -18.39 35.70
C LEU A 444 18.97 -18.91 37.00
N ARG A 445 19.94 -19.81 36.86
CA ARG A 445 20.78 -20.28 37.97
C ARG A 445 22.01 -19.40 38.11
N GLN A 446 22.32 -19.02 39.34
CA GLN A 446 23.51 -18.24 39.69
C GLN A 446 24.20 -18.88 40.89
N VAL A 447 25.52 -18.87 40.88
CA VAL A 447 26.36 -19.31 41.99
C VAL A 447 26.56 -18.13 42.94
N VAL A 448 26.06 -18.26 44.16
CA VAL A 448 26.21 -17.28 45.24
C VAL A 448 26.78 -18.03 46.44
N ASP A 449 27.92 -17.57 46.97
CA ASP A 449 28.58 -18.17 48.14
C ASP A 449 28.76 -19.70 48.04
N ALA A 450 29.20 -20.17 46.87
CA ALA A 450 29.39 -21.59 46.50
C ALA A 450 28.11 -22.44 46.33
N ASP A 451 26.93 -21.88 46.57
CA ASP A 451 25.65 -22.54 46.30
C ASP A 451 25.02 -22.06 44.98
N THR A 452 24.39 -22.98 44.25
CA THR A 452 23.66 -22.64 43.01
C THR A 452 22.20 -22.37 43.31
N ILE A 453 21.80 -21.10 43.28
CA ILE A 453 20.42 -20.66 43.53
C ILE A 453 19.70 -20.30 42.23
N ALA A 454 18.38 -20.49 42.19
CA ALA A 454 17.54 -20.04 41.08
C ALA A 454 17.04 -18.61 41.35
N GLN A 455 17.51 -17.64 40.57
CA GLN A 455 17.05 -16.26 40.64
C GLN A 455 15.91 -16.04 39.63
N SER A 456 14.87 -15.32 40.04
CA SER A 456 13.77 -14.91 39.16
C SER A 456 13.63 -13.40 39.16
N LYS A 457 13.50 -12.79 37.98
CA LYS A 457 13.29 -11.36 37.81
C LYS A 457 12.17 -11.08 36.80
N THR A 458 11.54 -9.92 36.94
CA THR A 458 10.64 -9.37 35.93
C THR A 458 11.25 -8.09 35.39
N LEU A 459 11.46 -8.02 34.09
CA LEU A 459 12.06 -6.90 33.39
C LEU A 459 11.01 -6.21 32.53
N ARG A 460 11.01 -4.89 32.50
CA ARG A 460 10.24 -4.14 31.50
C ARG A 460 11.07 -4.05 30.22
N GLN A 461 10.44 -4.32 29.08
CA GLN A 461 11.09 -4.25 27.78
C GLN A 461 10.28 -3.40 26.81
N GLU A 462 10.97 -2.61 26.00
CA GLU A 462 10.40 -1.80 24.94
C GLU A 462 11.25 -1.98 23.69
N ARG A 463 10.58 -2.19 22.56
CA ARG A 463 11.23 -2.49 21.28
C ARG A 463 10.73 -1.55 20.19
N ILE A 464 11.64 -1.10 19.34
CA ILE A 464 11.33 -0.41 18.09
C ILE A 464 12.05 -1.17 16.99
N ILE A 465 11.31 -1.67 16.01
CA ILE A 465 11.83 -2.39 14.84
C ILE A 465 11.33 -1.65 13.61
N THR A 466 12.24 -1.19 12.78
CA THR A 466 11.93 -0.37 11.61
C THR A 466 12.74 -0.82 10.41
N THR A 467 12.07 -0.99 9.28
CA THR A 467 12.69 -1.15 7.96
C THR A 467 12.08 -0.13 7.02
N ALA A 468 12.91 0.58 6.25
CA ALA A 468 12.45 1.52 5.23
C ALA A 468 13.32 1.38 3.97
N ARG A 469 12.69 1.46 2.80
CA ARG A 469 13.31 1.37 1.48
C ARG A 469 12.71 2.44 0.56
N LEU A 470 13.58 3.12 -0.18
CA LEU A 470 13.22 4.11 -1.20
C LEU A 470 13.89 3.73 -2.51
N TYR A 471 13.11 3.64 -3.58
CA TYR A 471 13.58 3.32 -4.92
C TYR A 471 13.43 4.53 -5.82
N VAL A 472 14.54 5.04 -6.33
CA VAL A 472 14.58 6.22 -7.20
C VAL A 472 15.15 5.83 -8.57
N PRO A 473 14.37 5.93 -9.66
CA PRO A 473 14.91 5.71 -10.99
C PRO A 473 15.81 6.89 -11.37
N THR A 474 17.04 6.62 -11.78
CA THR A 474 17.99 7.66 -12.23
C THR A 474 17.95 7.82 -13.75
N PHE A 475 18.07 6.70 -14.47
CA PHE A 475 17.99 6.64 -15.93
C PHE A 475 17.11 5.47 -16.39
N LYS A 476 16.97 5.30 -17.72
CA LYS A 476 16.34 4.09 -18.28
C LYS A 476 17.08 2.87 -17.73
N ARG A 477 16.33 1.95 -17.10
CA ARG A 477 16.85 0.71 -16.49
C ARG A 477 17.83 0.90 -15.33
N GLN A 478 17.96 2.08 -14.73
CA GLN A 478 18.86 2.30 -13.59
C GLN A 478 18.08 2.81 -12.38
N VAL A 479 18.39 2.27 -11.20
CA VAL A 479 17.68 2.56 -9.95
C VAL A 479 18.69 2.69 -8.82
N VAL A 480 18.57 3.74 -8.02
CA VAL A 480 19.21 3.82 -6.71
C VAL A 480 18.17 3.37 -5.67
N ALA A 481 18.51 2.33 -4.91
CA ALA A 481 17.76 1.89 -3.75
C ALA A 481 18.47 2.38 -2.48
N LEU A 482 17.76 3.14 -1.66
CA LEU A 482 18.22 3.58 -0.35
C LEU A 482 17.45 2.81 0.72
N GLY A 483 18.12 2.41 1.79
CA GLY A 483 17.49 1.64 2.85
C GLY A 483 17.99 1.95 4.24
N VAL A 484 17.13 1.74 5.22
CA VAL A 484 17.46 1.76 6.65
C VAL A 484 16.80 0.57 7.33
N ASP A 485 17.55 -0.15 8.17
CA ASP A 485 17.01 -1.10 9.15
C ASP A 485 17.49 -0.69 10.53
N ALA A 486 16.57 -0.53 11.47
CA ALA A 486 16.87 -0.12 12.83
C ALA A 486 16.12 -1.00 13.82
N GLN A 487 16.83 -1.52 14.82
CA GLN A 487 16.26 -2.30 15.90
C GLN A 487 16.79 -1.73 17.23
N LEU A 488 15.87 -1.37 18.11
CA LEU A 488 16.14 -0.75 19.39
C LEU A 488 15.47 -1.56 20.49
N LEU A 489 16.23 -1.98 21.49
CA LEU A 489 15.74 -2.62 22.70
C LEU A 489 16.11 -1.74 23.90
N ARG A 490 15.09 -1.39 24.68
CA ARG A 490 15.26 -0.77 25.99
C ARG A 490 14.76 -1.75 27.05
N SER A 491 15.62 -2.08 27.99
CA SER A 491 15.32 -2.97 29.11
C SER A 491 16.01 -2.49 30.37
N ASP A 492 15.46 -2.85 31.53
CA ASP A 492 16.10 -2.62 32.83
C ASP A 492 17.42 -3.41 32.96
N GLU A 493 17.45 -4.59 32.35
CA GLU A 493 18.60 -5.50 32.28
C GLU A 493 18.56 -6.25 30.94
N TYR A 494 19.73 -6.59 30.38
CA TYR A 494 19.83 -7.24 29.08
C TYR A 494 20.35 -8.66 29.23
N ASP A 495 19.62 -9.62 28.66
CA ASP A 495 20.15 -10.96 28.41
C ASP A 495 20.77 -11.00 27.01
N GLY A 496 21.84 -11.78 26.81
CA GLY A 496 22.42 -11.98 25.48
C GLY A 496 21.39 -12.48 24.45
N SER A 497 20.42 -13.29 24.90
CA SER A 497 19.31 -13.78 24.10
C SER A 497 18.31 -12.70 23.65
N ASP A 498 18.32 -11.52 24.28
CA ASP A 498 17.42 -10.42 23.93
C ASP A 498 18.01 -9.48 22.87
N LEU A 499 19.33 -9.55 22.65
CA LEU A 499 20.03 -8.64 21.77
C LEU A 499 19.72 -8.96 20.30
N PHE A 500 19.56 -7.90 19.51
CA PHE A 500 19.33 -8.01 18.08
C PHE A 500 20.64 -8.35 17.36
N GLN A 501 20.56 -9.30 16.43
CA GLN A 501 21.70 -9.78 15.66
C GLN A 501 21.95 -8.90 14.42
N LEU A 502 23.22 -8.72 14.07
CA LEU A 502 23.69 -7.95 12.92
C LEU A 502 24.91 -8.65 12.29
N GLY A 503 24.85 -8.89 10.99
CA GLY A 503 25.86 -9.63 10.24
C GLY A 503 25.23 -10.66 9.30
N GLY A 504 25.79 -10.81 8.10
CA GLY A 504 25.37 -11.83 7.14
C GLY A 504 24.60 -11.31 5.94
N SER A 505 24.13 -12.25 5.11
CA SER A 505 23.62 -11.97 3.76
C SER A 505 22.34 -11.12 3.71
N GLN A 506 21.49 -11.23 4.73
CA GLN A 506 20.21 -10.51 4.82
C GLN A 506 20.27 -9.25 5.70
N SER A 507 21.36 -9.08 6.45
CA SER A 507 21.60 -7.94 7.33
C SER A 507 22.87 -7.19 6.89
N LEU A 508 23.96 -7.19 7.65
CA LEU A 508 25.17 -6.48 7.26
C LEU A 508 26.06 -7.35 6.36
N ARG A 509 26.02 -7.10 5.04
CA ARG A 509 26.79 -7.87 4.06
C ARG A 509 28.28 -7.58 4.21
N GLY A 510 29.10 -8.62 3.97
CA GLY A 510 30.54 -8.55 4.16
C GLY A 510 31.00 -8.92 5.57
N TYR A 511 30.08 -9.37 6.44
CA TYR A 511 30.34 -9.89 7.77
C TYR A 511 29.71 -11.28 7.93
N ASP A 512 30.21 -12.07 8.87
CA ASP A 512 29.64 -13.39 9.18
C ASP A 512 28.21 -13.26 9.72
N GLU A 513 27.41 -14.32 9.57
CA GLU A 513 26.02 -14.35 10.03
C GLU A 513 25.96 -14.16 11.56
N ASP A 514 25.03 -13.33 12.05
CA ASP A 514 24.84 -13.03 13.48
C ASP A 514 26.14 -12.63 14.23
N ARG A 515 27.13 -12.06 13.53
CA ARG A 515 28.46 -11.74 14.10
C ARG A 515 28.41 -10.79 15.29
N TYR A 516 27.48 -9.84 15.29
CA TYR A 516 27.30 -8.84 16.34
C TYR A 516 25.91 -8.92 16.94
N ALA A 517 25.81 -8.75 18.25
CA ALA A 517 24.55 -8.73 18.98
C ALA A 517 24.44 -7.47 19.82
N GLY A 518 23.45 -6.61 19.58
CA GLY A 518 23.33 -5.32 20.26
C GLY A 518 21.93 -4.97 20.74
N ARG A 519 21.85 -4.05 21.70
CA ARG A 519 20.57 -3.43 22.09
C ARG A 519 20.13 -2.37 21.09
N ILE A 520 21.06 -1.85 20.30
CA ILE A 520 20.78 -1.00 19.13
C ILE A 520 21.55 -1.61 17.97
N THR A 521 20.85 -1.91 16.88
CA THR A 521 21.44 -2.26 15.59
C THR A 521 20.86 -1.34 14.53
N LEU A 522 21.71 -0.76 13.69
CA LEU A 522 21.31 0.08 12.58
C LEU A 522 22.07 -0.36 11.33
N ARG A 523 21.40 -0.46 10.19
CA ARG A 523 22.01 -0.62 8.86
C ARG A 523 21.46 0.47 7.95
N SER A 524 22.35 1.25 7.35
CA SER A 524 22.03 2.12 6.22
C SER A 524 22.53 1.46 4.93
N LEU A 525 21.71 1.48 3.89
CA LEU A 525 21.93 0.80 2.63
C LEU A 525 21.89 1.81 1.48
N VAL A 526 22.89 1.74 0.60
CA VAL A 526 22.86 2.37 -0.72
C VAL A 526 23.16 1.28 -1.75
N GLU A 527 22.23 1.04 -2.66
CA GLU A 527 22.38 0.03 -3.72
C GLU A 527 22.06 0.61 -5.08
N TYR A 528 23.01 0.52 -6.00
CA TYR A 528 22.85 0.96 -7.38
C TYR A 528 22.56 -0.25 -8.27
N ARG A 529 21.41 -0.24 -8.93
CA ARG A 529 20.90 -1.36 -9.74
C ARG A 529 20.86 -1.00 -11.21
N VAL A 530 21.32 -1.92 -12.05
CA VAL A 530 21.20 -1.88 -13.51
C VAL A 530 20.31 -3.04 -13.95
N GLN A 531 19.12 -2.69 -14.43
CA GLN A 531 18.05 -3.61 -14.83
C GLN A 531 18.38 -4.25 -16.18
N ILE A 532 18.33 -5.58 -16.23
CA ILE A 532 18.58 -6.38 -17.43
C ILE A 532 17.25 -6.73 -18.09
N ASP A 533 16.32 -7.27 -17.30
CA ASP A 533 14.95 -7.62 -17.67
C ASP A 533 13.97 -7.25 -16.53
N PRO A 534 12.65 -7.47 -16.63
CA PRO A 534 11.70 -7.12 -15.57
C PRO A 534 11.98 -7.73 -14.19
N SER A 535 12.73 -8.83 -14.13
CA SER A 535 13.00 -9.61 -12.92
C SER A 535 14.49 -9.70 -12.54
N SER A 536 15.39 -9.39 -13.47
CA SER A 536 16.84 -9.52 -13.30
C SER A 536 17.57 -8.17 -13.32
N TYR A 537 18.54 -8.01 -12.43
CA TYR A 537 19.41 -6.82 -12.37
C TYR A 537 20.77 -7.13 -11.77
N ALA A 538 21.80 -6.43 -12.26
CA ALA A 538 23.09 -6.35 -11.59
C ALA A 538 23.07 -5.20 -10.58
N PHE A 539 23.81 -5.32 -9.49
CA PHE A 539 23.88 -4.27 -8.47
C PHE A 539 25.26 -4.13 -7.85
N ALA A 540 25.54 -2.92 -7.38
CA ALA A 540 26.63 -2.60 -6.47
C ALA A 540 26.04 -1.98 -5.21
N PHE A 541 26.59 -2.30 -4.04
CA PHE A 541 26.05 -1.83 -2.77
C PHE A 541 27.10 -1.34 -1.80
N LEU A 542 26.65 -0.49 -0.89
CA LEU A 542 27.33 -0.04 0.30
C LEU A 542 26.36 -0.15 1.48
N ASP A 543 26.72 -0.96 2.47
CA ASP A 543 26.06 -1.11 3.75
C ASP A 543 26.91 -0.41 4.83
N LEU A 544 26.28 0.39 5.68
CA LEU A 544 26.90 0.98 6.86
C LEU A 544 26.16 0.47 8.10
N GLY A 545 26.79 -0.44 8.82
CA GLY A 545 26.29 -1.01 10.06
C GLY A 545 26.68 -0.17 11.28
N PHE A 546 25.83 -0.16 12.30
CA PHE A 546 26.14 0.32 13.63
C PHE A 546 25.56 -0.61 14.68
N VAL A 547 26.34 -0.89 15.72
CA VAL A 547 25.92 -1.73 16.85
C VAL A 547 26.31 -1.09 18.17
N ASP A 548 25.37 -1.04 19.11
CA ASP A 548 25.60 -0.69 20.51
C ASP A 548 25.27 -1.89 21.38
N THR A 549 26.30 -2.47 21.99
CA THR A 549 26.19 -3.61 22.89
C THR A 549 26.16 -3.10 24.34
N PRO A 550 25.34 -3.68 25.23
CA PRO A 550 25.42 -3.35 26.65
C PRO A 550 26.81 -3.68 27.23
N ASP A 551 27.22 -2.99 28.30
CA ASP A 551 28.56 -3.06 28.92
C ASP A 551 29.01 -4.47 29.38
N THR A 552 28.16 -5.49 29.27
CA THR A 552 28.48 -6.90 29.53
C THR A 552 29.21 -7.60 28.38
N ALA A 553 29.30 -6.99 27.19
CA ALA A 553 30.01 -7.51 26.03
C ALA A 553 31.17 -6.58 25.63
N GLU A 554 32.40 -7.06 25.77
CA GLU A 554 33.64 -6.34 25.42
C GLU A 554 33.73 -6.06 23.91
N LEU A 555 33.16 -4.96 23.44
CA LEU A 555 33.55 -4.37 22.15
C LEU A 555 34.37 -3.11 22.40
N ASN A 556 35.57 -3.06 21.82
CA ASN A 556 36.39 -1.86 21.81
C ASN A 556 35.59 -0.68 21.21
N GLU A 557 35.62 0.49 21.87
CA GLU A 557 34.87 1.70 21.45
C GLU A 557 35.16 2.14 20.00
N ALA A 558 36.26 1.66 19.40
CA ALA A 558 36.68 1.95 18.03
C ALA A 558 35.93 1.17 16.93
N GLN A 559 35.07 0.19 17.23
CA GLN A 559 34.44 -0.69 16.22
C GLN A 559 32.90 -0.63 16.18
N ARG A 560 32.29 0.52 16.49
CA ARG A 560 30.83 0.66 16.44
C ARG A 560 30.26 0.90 15.04
N VAL A 561 31.08 1.30 14.07
CA VAL A 561 30.67 1.52 12.67
C VAL A 561 31.30 0.46 11.79
N LEU A 562 30.47 -0.23 11.01
CA LEU A 562 30.81 -1.46 10.31
C LEU A 562 30.46 -1.32 8.82
N PRO A 563 31.37 -0.78 7.99
CA PRO A 563 31.16 -0.64 6.56
C PRO A 563 31.32 -1.98 5.82
N GLY A 564 30.36 -2.31 4.95
CA GLY A 564 30.43 -3.43 4.02
C GLY A 564 30.07 -2.97 2.61
N TYR A 565 30.73 -3.49 1.58
CA TYR A 565 30.45 -3.12 0.19
C TYR A 565 30.64 -4.32 -0.72
N GLY A 566 30.05 -4.25 -1.90
CA GLY A 566 30.14 -5.36 -2.82
C GLY A 566 29.36 -5.19 -4.10
N VAL A 567 29.29 -6.27 -4.86
CA VAL A 567 28.55 -6.38 -6.11
C VAL A 567 27.74 -7.66 -6.13
N GLY A 568 26.70 -7.69 -6.96
CA GLY A 568 25.90 -8.88 -7.12
C GLY A 568 25.01 -8.85 -8.35
N LEU A 569 24.28 -9.94 -8.53
CA LEU A 569 23.35 -10.15 -9.62
C LEU A 569 22.13 -10.89 -9.07
N GLN A 570 20.95 -10.37 -9.40
CA GLN A 570 19.70 -11.11 -9.29
C GLN A 570 19.24 -11.50 -10.68
N PHE A 571 18.86 -12.76 -10.87
CA PHE A 571 18.40 -13.27 -12.16
C PHE A 571 17.34 -14.35 -12.04
N GLY A 572 16.44 -14.40 -13.02
CA GLY A 572 15.47 -15.49 -13.14
C GLY A 572 16.12 -16.80 -13.56
N THR A 573 15.73 -17.89 -12.89
CA THR A 573 16.03 -19.27 -13.24
C THR A 573 14.72 -20.03 -13.44
N PRO A 574 14.72 -21.21 -14.09
CA PRO A 574 13.53 -22.06 -14.17
C PRO A 574 12.93 -22.44 -12.82
N LEU A 575 13.72 -22.37 -11.75
CA LEU A 575 13.31 -22.68 -10.39
C LEU A 575 12.81 -21.44 -9.62
N GLY A 576 13.10 -20.22 -10.08
CA GLY A 576 12.79 -18.97 -9.37
C GLY A 576 13.90 -17.92 -9.51
N LEU A 577 13.87 -16.86 -8.70
CA LEU A 577 14.92 -15.85 -8.71
C LEU A 577 16.11 -16.31 -7.89
N ALA A 578 17.29 -16.32 -8.51
CA ALA A 578 18.56 -16.47 -7.82
C ALA A 578 19.16 -15.09 -7.54
N ASN A 579 19.78 -14.93 -6.38
CA ASN A 579 20.56 -13.76 -6.00
C ASN A 579 21.96 -14.23 -5.60
N VAL A 580 22.97 -13.68 -6.25
CA VAL A 580 24.37 -13.94 -5.96
C VAL A 580 25.02 -12.61 -5.62
N SER A 581 25.73 -12.53 -4.51
CA SER A 581 26.51 -11.35 -4.16
C SER A 581 27.87 -11.71 -3.61
N TYR A 582 28.82 -10.83 -3.86
CA TYR A 582 30.16 -10.87 -3.31
C TYR A 582 30.38 -9.62 -2.47
N ALA A 583 30.71 -9.80 -1.20
CA ALA A 583 30.74 -8.76 -0.20
C ALA A 583 32.07 -8.72 0.57
N LEU A 584 32.55 -7.52 0.88
CA LEU A 584 33.81 -7.25 1.56
C LEU A 584 33.62 -6.23 2.68
N GLN A 585 34.51 -6.26 3.67
CA GLN A 585 34.73 -5.19 4.64
C GLN A 585 36.13 -4.58 4.46
N PRO A 586 36.37 -3.30 4.81
CA PRO A 586 37.64 -2.61 4.53
C PRO A 586 38.91 -3.25 5.08
N SER A 587 38.80 -4.05 6.15
CA SER A 587 39.94 -4.72 6.80
C SER A 587 40.31 -6.07 6.18
N GLU A 588 39.57 -6.54 5.18
CA GLU A 588 39.77 -7.84 4.54
C GLU A 588 40.34 -7.70 3.12
N SER A 589 41.19 -8.66 2.74
CA SER A 589 41.67 -8.76 1.36
C SER A 589 40.56 -9.27 0.43
N PRO A 590 40.62 -9.01 -0.89
CA PRO A 590 39.68 -9.57 -1.86
C PRO A 590 39.67 -11.10 -1.96
N ALA A 591 40.59 -11.82 -1.32
CA ALA A 591 40.53 -13.29 -1.25
C ALA A 591 39.63 -13.79 -0.09
N GLN A 592 39.33 -12.91 0.86
CA GLN A 592 38.56 -13.22 2.07
C GLN A 592 37.10 -12.77 1.98
N GLY A 593 36.68 -12.23 0.83
CA GLY A 593 35.31 -11.78 0.67
C GLY A 593 34.31 -12.91 0.70
N ARG A 594 33.12 -12.57 1.17
CA ARG A 594 32.02 -13.50 1.39
C ARG A 594 31.18 -13.59 0.12
N VAL A 595 30.91 -14.81 -0.32
CA VAL A 595 29.95 -15.09 -1.39
C VAL A 595 28.63 -15.50 -0.75
N HIS A 596 27.57 -14.77 -1.06
CA HIS A 596 26.22 -15.11 -0.64
C HIS A 596 25.40 -15.59 -1.83
N LEU A 597 24.74 -16.73 -1.68
CA LEU A 597 23.85 -17.33 -2.66
C LEU A 597 22.46 -17.46 -2.04
N GLY A 598 21.47 -16.86 -2.65
CA GLY A 598 20.07 -16.97 -2.27
C GLY A 598 19.22 -17.45 -3.45
N LEU A 599 18.24 -18.31 -3.19
CA LEU A 599 17.18 -18.63 -4.14
C LEU A 599 15.81 -18.32 -3.52
N SER A 600 14.99 -17.58 -4.26
CA SER A 600 13.56 -17.41 -3.99
C SER A 600 12.76 -18.07 -5.11
N PHE A 601 11.93 -19.04 -4.71
CA PHE A 601 11.10 -19.83 -5.60
C PHE A 601 9.66 -19.29 -5.58
N GLY A 602 8.90 -19.53 -6.65
CA GLY A 602 7.44 -19.31 -6.69
C GLY A 602 6.97 -17.86 -6.51
N LEU A 603 6.95 -17.08 -7.59
CA LEU A 603 6.47 -15.69 -7.62
C LEU A 603 5.15 -15.50 -8.35
#